data_AF-A0A8C2WAI2-F1
#
_entry.id   AF-A0A8C2WAI2-F1
#
_cell.length_a   1.000
_cell.length_b   1.000
_cell.length_c   1.000
_cell.angle_alpha   90.00
_cell.angle_beta   90.00
_cell.angle_gamma   90.00
#
_symmetry.space_group_name_H-M   'P 1'
#
loop_
_entity.id
_entity.type
_entity.pdbx_description
1 polymer ?
#
loop_
_entity_poly.entity_id
_entity_poly.type
_entity_poly.pdbx_seq_one_letter_code
_entity_poly.pdbx_strand_id
1 'polypeptide(L)'
;TERLNSNSLGIVRPRRARRETRGPRRGSYPFRCFCKDGGGGREDEEQDREKDDDRKDKETRGGPATGRKAPLWLRAKFQRLLFKLGCYIQKNCGKFLVVGLLIFGAFAVGLKAANLETNVEELWVEVGGRVSRELNYTRQKIGEEAMFNPQLMIQTPKEEGANVLTTEALLQHLDSALQASRVHVYMYNRQWKLEHLCYKSGELITETGYMDQIIEYLYPCLIITPLDCFWEGAKLQSGTAYLLGKPPLRWTNFDPLEFLEELKKINYQVDSWEEMLNKAEVGHGYMDRPCLNPADPDCPATAPNKNSTKPLDMALVLNG
;
A
#
# COMPACT_ATOMS: atom_id res chain seq x y z
N THR A 1 -35.21 20.70 -30.20
CA THR A 1 -34.77 22.07 -30.55
C THR A 1 -33.36 22.27 -30.02
N GLU A 2 -32.50 22.80 -30.89
CA GLU A 2 -31.02 22.88 -30.85
C GLU A 2 -30.39 23.45 -29.55
N ARG A 3 -29.29 22.83 -29.04
CA ARG A 3 -27.84 23.25 -29.09
C ARG A 3 -27.45 24.33 -28.05
N LEU A 4 -26.28 24.42 -27.40
CA LEU A 4 -24.91 23.84 -27.34
C LEU A 4 -24.46 23.96 -25.85
N ASN A 5 -23.38 23.42 -25.27
CA ASN A 5 -22.03 23.08 -25.73
C ASN A 5 -21.35 22.20 -24.65
N SER A 6 -20.67 21.11 -25.03
CA SER A 6 -19.85 20.29 -24.13
C SER A 6 -18.48 20.09 -24.79
N ASN A 7 -17.40 20.46 -24.08
CA ASN A 7 -16.02 20.27 -24.52
C ASN A 7 -15.58 18.82 -24.20
N SER A 8 -15.35 18.02 -25.24
CA SER A 8 -14.78 16.67 -25.13
C SER A 8 -13.38 16.59 -25.77
N LEU A 9 -12.38 16.18 -24.99
CA LEU A 9 -11.06 15.78 -25.47
C LEU A 9 -11.15 14.50 -26.33
N GLY A 10 -10.59 14.55 -27.54
CA GLY A 10 -10.54 13.43 -28.48
C GLY A 10 -9.25 12.59 -28.36
N ILE A 11 -9.40 11.32 -28.01
CA ILE A 11 -8.36 10.28 -28.09
C ILE A 11 -8.43 9.65 -29.49
N VAL A 12 -7.37 9.79 -30.28
CA VAL A 12 -7.28 9.22 -31.64
C VAL A 12 -6.67 7.81 -31.59
N ARG A 13 -7.47 6.79 -31.92
CA ARG A 13 -7.00 5.43 -32.27
C ARG A 13 -6.77 5.33 -33.79
N PRO A 14 -5.64 4.77 -34.27
CA PRO A 14 -5.40 4.58 -35.69
C PRO A 14 -6.19 3.38 -36.25
N ARG A 15 -6.84 3.59 -37.40
CA ARG A 15 -7.59 2.58 -38.18
C ARG A 15 -6.66 1.75 -39.08
N ARG A 16 -7.01 0.47 -39.20
CA ARG A 16 -6.45 -0.55 -40.11
C ARG A 16 -6.33 -0.06 -41.56
N ALA A 17 -5.14 -0.23 -42.15
CA ALA A 17 -4.95 -0.17 -43.60
C ALA A 17 -5.15 -1.56 -44.23
N ARG A 18 -5.96 -1.59 -45.29
CA ARG A 18 -6.35 -2.76 -46.08
C ARG A 18 -5.24 -3.11 -47.08
N ARG A 19 -5.02 -4.40 -47.26
CA ARG A 19 -4.03 -5.04 -48.12
C ARG A 19 -4.44 -4.87 -49.60
N GLU A 20 -3.58 -4.30 -50.43
CA GLU A 20 -3.68 -4.40 -51.89
C GLU A 20 -2.37 -4.98 -52.44
N THR A 21 -2.53 -6.00 -53.26
CA THR A 21 -1.50 -6.92 -53.76
C THR A 21 -0.74 -6.34 -54.95
N ARG A 22 0.60 -6.31 -54.87
CA ARG A 22 1.48 -6.36 -56.05
C ARG A 22 2.56 -7.41 -55.81
N GLY A 23 2.64 -8.38 -56.73
CA GLY A 23 3.63 -9.46 -56.76
C GLY A 23 5.08 -8.98 -57.01
N PRO A 24 6.03 -9.91 -57.08
CA PRO A 24 7.40 -9.70 -56.64
C PRO A 24 8.24 -8.98 -57.69
N ARG A 25 8.84 -7.84 -57.33
CA ARG A 25 10.03 -7.36 -58.04
C ARG A 25 11.25 -7.97 -57.36
N ARG A 26 11.83 -8.97 -58.04
CA ARG A 26 13.20 -9.43 -57.80
C ARG A 26 14.13 -8.23 -57.95
N GLY A 27 14.53 -7.66 -56.83
CA GLY A 27 15.66 -6.74 -56.71
C GLY A 27 16.64 -7.36 -55.74
N SER A 28 17.46 -8.28 -56.26
CA SER A 28 18.61 -8.79 -55.53
C SER A 28 19.60 -7.63 -55.39
N TYR A 29 19.56 -6.93 -54.25
CA TYR A 29 20.63 -6.00 -53.90
C TYR A 29 21.73 -6.83 -53.24
N PRO A 30 22.90 -7.01 -53.86
CA PRO A 30 24.01 -7.60 -53.16
C PRO A 30 24.45 -6.58 -52.09
N PHE A 31 24.52 -7.00 -50.83
CA PHE A 31 25.30 -6.30 -49.83
C PHE A 31 26.74 -6.23 -50.36
N ARG A 32 27.13 -5.10 -50.97
CA ARG A 32 28.49 -4.90 -51.45
C ARG A 32 29.37 -4.69 -50.22
N CYS A 33 30.20 -5.70 -49.90
CA CYS A 33 31.21 -5.58 -48.87
C CYS A 33 32.26 -4.54 -49.26
N PHE A 34 32.38 -3.46 -48.49
CA PHE A 34 33.36 -2.39 -48.72
C PHE A 34 34.68 -2.61 -47.96
N CYS A 35 34.90 -3.83 -47.45
CA CYS A 35 36.06 -4.16 -46.66
C CYS A 35 36.63 -5.46 -47.24
N LYS A 36 37.67 -5.31 -48.06
CA LYS A 36 38.40 -6.42 -48.68
C LYS A 36 39.24 -7.14 -47.64
N ASP A 37 39.29 -8.47 -47.77
CA ASP A 37 40.12 -9.34 -46.94
C ASP A 37 41.53 -9.47 -47.51
N GLY A 38 42.49 -8.94 -46.75
CA GLY A 38 43.85 -9.43 -46.52
C GLY A 38 44.64 -10.03 -47.71
N GLY A 39 45.72 -9.35 -48.07
CA GLY A 39 46.85 -9.99 -48.75
C GLY A 39 47.67 -9.03 -49.61
N GLY A 40 48.78 -8.52 -49.06
CA GLY A 40 49.93 -8.06 -49.86
C GLY A 40 49.83 -6.67 -50.50
N GLY A 41 50.32 -5.66 -49.78
CA GLY A 41 51.26 -4.68 -50.34
C GLY A 41 50.81 -3.73 -51.46
N ARG A 42 49.53 -3.31 -51.53
CA ARG A 42 49.12 -2.37 -52.60
C ARG A 42 47.87 -1.51 -52.33
N GLU A 43 47.60 -1.13 -51.08
CA GLU A 43 46.45 -0.24 -50.76
C GLU A 43 46.86 1.06 -50.05
N ASP A 44 48.16 1.32 -49.85
CA ASP A 44 48.64 2.60 -49.30
C ASP A 44 48.67 3.75 -50.33
N GLU A 45 48.52 3.48 -51.64
CA GLU A 45 48.55 4.52 -52.70
C GLU A 45 47.16 5.01 -53.17
N GLU A 46 46.08 4.30 -52.83
CA GLU A 46 44.75 4.61 -53.39
C GLU A 46 43.91 5.49 -52.44
N GLN A 47 44.22 5.46 -51.13
CA GLN A 47 43.58 6.34 -50.14
C GLN A 47 44.20 7.74 -50.08
N ASP A 48 45.39 7.93 -50.66
CA ASP A 48 45.96 9.26 -50.92
C ASP A 48 45.41 9.88 -52.21
N ARG A 49 45.01 9.07 -53.20
CA ARG A 49 44.40 9.59 -54.46
C ARG A 49 42.97 10.08 -54.30
N GLU A 50 42.15 9.45 -53.46
CA GLU A 50 40.78 9.93 -53.20
C GLU A 50 40.76 11.17 -52.29
N LYS A 51 41.85 11.41 -51.54
CA LYS A 51 42.08 12.68 -50.82
C LYS A 51 42.61 13.80 -51.71
N ASP A 52 43.29 13.46 -52.80
CA ASP A 52 43.78 14.44 -53.78
C ASP A 52 42.70 14.87 -54.79
N ASP A 53 41.71 14.02 -55.10
CA ASP A 53 40.58 14.43 -55.94
C ASP A 53 39.60 15.34 -55.19
N ASP A 54 39.38 15.10 -53.88
CA ASP A 54 38.64 16.01 -53.00
C ASP A 54 39.45 17.30 -52.67
N ARG A 55 40.76 17.32 -52.99
CA ARG A 55 41.63 18.50 -52.90
C ARG A 55 41.61 19.35 -54.16
N LYS A 56 41.31 18.77 -55.33
CA LYS A 56 41.30 19.50 -56.62
C LYS A 56 39.97 20.18 -56.94
N ASP A 57 38.84 19.68 -56.45
CA ASP A 57 37.53 20.29 -56.73
C ASP A 57 37.12 21.41 -55.76
N LYS A 58 37.96 21.74 -54.78
CA LYS A 58 37.70 22.82 -53.81
C LYS A 58 38.41 24.14 -54.09
N GLU A 59 39.04 24.28 -55.25
CA GLU A 59 39.76 25.51 -55.63
C GLU A 59 38.99 26.41 -56.60
N THR A 60 37.72 26.11 -56.95
CA THR A 60 36.95 26.96 -57.88
C THR A 60 35.73 27.69 -57.33
N ARG A 61 35.27 27.46 -56.09
CA ARG A 61 34.20 28.31 -55.50
C ARG A 61 34.32 28.43 -53.98
N GLY A 62 34.91 29.53 -53.51
CA GLY A 62 34.82 30.02 -52.13
C GLY A 62 36.16 30.06 -51.41
N GLY A 63 36.58 31.26 -50.98
CA GLY A 63 37.86 31.53 -50.32
C GLY A 63 38.11 30.73 -49.03
N PRO A 64 39.36 30.74 -48.52
CA PRO A 64 39.81 29.82 -47.48
C PRO A 64 39.01 30.01 -46.18
N ALA A 65 38.20 29.02 -45.84
CA ALA A 65 37.43 29.00 -44.61
C ALA A 65 38.36 29.00 -43.39
N THR A 66 38.44 30.12 -42.69
CA THR A 66 39.12 30.30 -41.39
C THR A 66 38.32 29.63 -40.27
N GLY A 67 38.33 28.30 -40.25
CA GLY A 67 37.71 27.48 -39.20
C GLY A 67 38.73 26.93 -38.18
N ARG A 68 38.30 26.71 -36.93
CA ARG A 68 39.11 26.01 -35.91
C ARG A 68 39.45 24.60 -36.44
N LYS A 69 40.73 24.32 -36.65
CA LYS A 69 41.24 23.07 -37.26
C LYS A 69 41.18 21.86 -36.31
N ALA A 70 41.24 22.08 -35.00
CA ALA A 70 41.24 21.02 -34.00
C ALA A 70 39.93 20.18 -33.95
N PRO A 71 38.72 20.78 -33.99
CA PRO A 71 37.46 20.03 -34.08
C PRO A 71 37.34 19.16 -35.35
N LEU A 72 37.80 19.67 -36.49
CA LEU A 72 37.78 18.95 -37.76
C LEU A 72 38.75 17.76 -37.75
N TRP A 73 39.93 17.95 -37.18
CA TRP A 73 40.91 16.88 -36.98
C TRP A 73 40.40 15.80 -36.01
N LEU A 74 39.77 16.20 -34.91
CA LEU A 74 39.16 15.28 -33.95
C LEU A 74 38.06 14.44 -34.62
N ARG A 75 37.17 15.09 -35.38
CA ARG A 75 36.11 14.41 -36.16
C ARG A 75 36.68 13.42 -37.16
N ALA A 76 37.71 13.81 -37.93
CA ALA A 76 38.37 12.92 -38.88
C ALA A 76 39.02 11.72 -38.19
N LYS A 77 39.59 11.91 -36.99
CA LYS A 77 40.20 10.83 -36.22
C LYS A 77 39.16 9.85 -35.68
N PHE A 78 38.03 10.33 -35.16
CA PHE A 78 36.89 9.50 -34.77
C PHE A 78 36.29 8.75 -35.96
N GLN A 79 36.12 9.42 -37.10
CA GLN A 79 35.61 8.80 -38.33
C GLN A 79 36.53 7.67 -38.79
N ARG A 80 37.86 7.86 -38.74
CA ARG A 80 38.81 6.81 -39.11
C ARG A 80 38.75 5.59 -38.18
N LEU A 81 38.58 5.81 -36.87
CA LEU A 81 38.46 4.73 -35.89
C LEU A 81 37.15 3.95 -36.05
N LEU A 82 36.02 4.65 -36.22
CA LEU A 82 34.71 4.04 -36.45
C LEU A 82 34.64 3.32 -37.80
N PHE A 83 35.26 3.87 -38.84
CA PHE A 83 35.35 3.22 -40.15
C PHE A 83 36.16 1.91 -40.07
N LYS A 84 37.29 1.91 -39.36
CA LYS A 84 38.08 0.70 -39.12
C LYS A 84 37.30 -0.36 -38.33
N LEU A 85 36.54 0.06 -37.32
CA LEU A 85 35.67 -0.82 -36.54
C LEU A 85 34.51 -1.37 -37.39
N GLY A 86 33.86 -0.52 -38.19
CA GLY A 86 32.80 -0.90 -39.12
C GLY A 86 33.29 -1.93 -40.14
N CYS A 87 34.49 -1.74 -40.68
CA CYS A 87 35.09 -2.72 -41.57
C CYS A 87 35.43 -4.05 -40.89
N TYR A 88 35.89 -4.02 -39.64
CA TYR A 88 36.15 -5.22 -38.86
C TYR A 88 34.85 -6.02 -38.57
N ILE A 89 33.75 -5.31 -38.30
CA ILE A 89 32.42 -5.90 -38.10
C ILE A 89 31.86 -6.43 -39.42
N GLN A 90 32.02 -5.71 -40.54
CA GLN A 90 31.52 -6.14 -41.84
C GLN A 90 32.21 -7.42 -42.34
N LYS A 91 33.53 -7.55 -42.11
CA LYS A 91 34.31 -8.76 -42.38
C LYS A 91 33.87 -9.96 -41.54
N ASN A 92 33.50 -9.73 -40.28
CA ASN A 92 33.14 -10.78 -39.32
C ASN A 92 31.66 -10.73 -38.91
N CYS A 93 30.76 -10.32 -39.81
CA CYS A 93 29.40 -9.91 -39.48
C CYS A 93 28.59 -10.99 -38.74
N GLY A 94 28.66 -12.25 -39.19
CA GLY A 94 27.97 -13.37 -38.54
C GLY A 94 28.54 -13.73 -37.16
N LYS A 95 29.87 -13.74 -37.01
CA LYS A 95 30.53 -14.03 -35.72
C LYS A 95 30.19 -12.97 -34.67
N PHE A 96 30.21 -11.70 -35.07
CA PHE A 96 29.83 -10.60 -34.19
C PHE A 96 28.35 -10.65 -33.78
N LEU A 97 27.46 -10.98 -34.71
CA LEU A 97 26.02 -11.08 -34.42
C LEU A 97 25.72 -12.21 -33.43
N VAL A 98 26.27 -13.41 -33.66
CA VAL A 98 26.03 -14.57 -32.78
C VAL A 98 26.62 -14.35 -31.39
N VAL A 99 27.86 -13.87 -31.31
CA VAL A 99 28.51 -13.58 -30.02
C VAL A 99 27.77 -12.46 -29.29
N GLY A 100 27.37 -11.40 -29.98
CA GLY A 100 26.59 -10.31 -29.38
C GLY A 100 25.23 -10.77 -28.87
N LEU A 101 24.51 -11.59 -29.64
CA LEU A 101 23.21 -12.15 -29.23
C LEU A 101 23.35 -13.09 -28.04
N LEU A 102 24.42 -13.89 -27.97
CA LEU A 102 24.72 -14.73 -26.80
C LEU A 102 25.01 -13.89 -25.55
N ILE A 103 25.79 -12.81 -25.68
CA ILE A 103 26.10 -11.91 -24.56
C ILE A 103 24.84 -11.20 -24.06
N PHE A 104 24.04 -10.62 -24.97
CA PHE A 104 22.76 -9.99 -24.59
C PHE A 104 21.76 -11.00 -24.03
N GLY A 105 21.73 -12.23 -24.57
CA GLY A 105 20.93 -13.32 -24.04
C GLY A 105 21.35 -13.71 -22.62
N ALA A 106 22.65 -13.79 -22.34
CA ALA A 106 23.16 -14.04 -20.99
C ALA A 106 22.77 -12.93 -20.00
N PHE A 107 22.82 -11.66 -20.41
CA PHE A 107 22.34 -10.55 -19.58
C PHE A 107 20.82 -10.61 -19.35
N ALA A 108 20.04 -10.99 -20.36
CA ALA A 108 18.59 -11.14 -20.24
C ALA A 108 18.20 -12.23 -19.23
N VAL A 109 19.00 -13.28 -19.05
CA VAL A 109 18.79 -14.29 -18.00
C VAL A 109 18.86 -13.67 -16.60
N GLY A 110 19.69 -12.64 -16.41
CA GLY A 110 19.78 -11.90 -15.14
C GLY A 110 18.48 -11.24 -14.70
N LEU A 111 17.55 -10.97 -15.63
CA LEU A 111 16.23 -10.42 -15.31
C LEU A 111 15.35 -11.38 -14.50
N LYS A 112 15.65 -12.69 -14.47
CA LYS A 112 14.94 -13.63 -13.59
C LYS A 112 15.21 -13.38 -12.11
N ALA A 113 16.33 -12.74 -11.78
CA ALA A 113 16.67 -12.35 -10.41
C ALA A 113 16.16 -10.93 -10.06
N ALA A 114 15.36 -10.31 -10.93
CA ALA A 114 14.77 -9.01 -10.65
C ALA A 114 13.70 -9.18 -9.56
N ASN A 115 14.01 -8.68 -8.36
CA ASN A 115 13.03 -8.53 -7.30
C ASN A 115 12.31 -7.20 -7.49
N LEU A 116 10.98 -7.24 -7.42
CA LEU A 116 10.16 -6.03 -7.42
C LEU A 116 9.98 -5.60 -5.98
N GLU A 117 10.50 -4.41 -5.65
CA GLU A 117 10.22 -3.80 -4.36
C GLU A 117 8.75 -3.37 -4.33
N THR A 118 7.98 -3.96 -3.42
CA THR A 118 6.55 -3.66 -3.26
C THR A 118 6.26 -2.94 -1.94
N ASN A 119 7.29 -2.74 -1.13
CA ASN A 119 7.17 -2.00 0.12
C ASN A 119 7.11 -0.49 -0.16
N VAL A 120 5.95 0.10 0.14
CA VAL A 120 5.72 1.54 -0.02
C VAL A 120 6.69 2.36 0.86
N GLU A 121 7.00 1.89 2.07
CA GLU A 121 7.89 2.64 2.97
C GLU A 121 9.30 2.77 2.39
N GLU A 122 9.82 1.72 1.76
CA GLU A 122 11.16 1.73 1.16
C GLU A 122 11.22 2.56 -0.13
N LEU A 123 10.11 2.63 -0.87
CA LEU A 123 10.04 3.40 -2.11
C LEU A 123 10.02 4.91 -1.86
N TRP A 124 9.35 5.36 -0.80
CA TRP A 124 9.12 6.78 -0.53
C TRP A 124 10.18 7.42 0.39
N VAL A 125 10.91 6.63 1.18
CA VAL A 125 11.91 7.15 2.12
C VAL A 125 13.28 7.28 1.46
N GLU A 126 13.92 8.44 1.64
CA GLU A 126 15.28 8.66 1.18
C GLU A 126 16.29 7.81 1.98
N VAL A 127 17.05 6.99 1.25
CA VAL A 127 18.09 6.12 1.84
C VAL A 127 19.25 6.97 2.39
N GLY A 128 19.59 6.78 3.66
CA GLY A 128 20.67 7.51 4.33
C GLY A 128 20.26 8.87 4.92
N GLY A 129 18.99 9.26 4.78
CA GLY A 129 18.44 10.44 5.45
C GLY A 129 18.20 10.23 6.95
N ARG A 130 17.82 11.31 7.64
CA ARG A 130 17.45 11.28 9.07
C ARG A 130 16.32 10.28 9.35
N VAL A 131 15.27 10.32 8.52
CA VAL A 131 14.08 9.45 8.66
C VAL A 131 14.46 7.97 8.52
N SER A 132 15.35 7.63 7.59
CA SER A 132 15.85 6.26 7.43
C SER A 132 16.58 5.78 8.69
N ARG A 133 17.37 6.63 9.35
CA ARG A 133 18.06 6.30 10.61
C ARG A 133 17.08 6.12 11.77
N GLU A 134 16.06 6.97 11.87
CA GLU A 134 15.01 6.88 12.88
C GLU A 134 14.16 5.61 12.68
N LEU A 135 13.74 5.31 11.45
CA LEU A 135 13.04 4.07 11.10
C LEU A 135 13.87 2.83 11.44
N ASN A 136 15.15 2.82 11.10
CA ASN A 136 16.04 1.70 11.42
C ASN A 136 16.19 1.51 12.94
N TYR A 137 16.31 2.60 13.70
CA TYR A 137 16.34 2.53 15.16
C TYR A 137 15.04 1.94 15.73
N THR A 138 13.88 2.41 15.26
CA THR A 138 12.58 1.89 15.67
C THR A 138 12.44 0.39 15.33
N ARG A 139 12.81 -0.02 14.11
CA ARG A 139 12.75 -1.43 13.70
C ARG A 139 13.64 -2.34 14.54
N GLN A 140 14.84 -1.86 14.91
CA GLN A 140 15.75 -2.62 15.77
C GLN A 140 15.27 -2.73 17.23
N LYS A 141 14.51 -1.76 17.73
CA LYS A 141 14.08 -1.70 19.14
C LYS A 141 12.70 -2.26 19.38
N ILE A 142 11.77 -2.06 18.45
CA ILE A 142 10.35 -2.42 18.60
C ILE A 142 9.98 -3.61 17.70
N GLY A 143 10.73 -3.83 16.61
CA GLY A 143 10.45 -4.89 15.63
C GLY A 143 10.12 -4.32 14.25
N GLU A 144 10.04 -5.20 13.26
CA GLU A 144 9.92 -4.83 11.84
C GLU A 144 8.53 -4.28 11.46
N GLU A 145 7.52 -4.54 12.29
CA GLU A 145 6.14 -4.10 12.10
C GLU A 145 5.78 -2.95 13.06
N ALA A 146 4.86 -2.08 12.63
CA ALA A 146 4.23 -1.10 13.52
C ALA A 146 3.54 -1.82 14.69
N MET A 147 3.48 -1.18 15.87
CA MET A 147 2.89 -1.78 17.09
C MET A 147 1.49 -2.36 16.86
N PHE A 148 0.71 -1.79 15.94
CA PHE A 148 -0.54 -2.36 15.44
C PHE A 148 -0.84 -1.82 14.03
N ASN A 149 -1.63 -2.56 13.25
CA ASN A 149 -2.08 -2.14 11.92
C ASN A 149 -3.60 -1.85 11.95
N PRO A 150 -4.05 -0.59 11.89
CA PRO A 150 -5.45 -0.25 12.05
C PRO A 150 -6.28 -0.60 10.81
N GLN A 151 -7.40 -1.29 11.00
CA GLN A 151 -8.43 -1.47 9.97
C GLN A 151 -9.50 -0.38 10.15
N LEU A 152 -9.69 0.46 9.12
CA LEU A 152 -10.55 1.64 9.19
C LEU A 152 -11.86 1.43 8.44
N MET A 153 -12.97 1.86 9.06
CA MET A 153 -14.29 1.92 8.44
C MET A 153 -14.84 3.35 8.57
N ILE A 154 -15.04 4.03 7.44
CA ILE A 154 -15.52 5.42 7.41
C ILE A 154 -16.90 5.44 6.77
N GLN A 155 -17.88 6.02 7.47
CA GLN A 155 -19.22 6.25 6.96
C GLN A 155 -19.34 7.68 6.43
N THR A 156 -19.87 7.81 5.22
CA THR A 156 -20.25 9.10 4.63
C THR A 156 -21.70 9.04 4.18
N PRO A 157 -22.48 10.13 4.35
CA PRO A 157 -23.82 10.20 3.79
C PRO A 157 -23.74 10.18 2.26
N LYS A 158 -24.77 9.61 1.62
CA LYS A 158 -24.84 9.53 0.15
C LYS A 158 -25.01 10.90 -0.50
N GLU A 159 -25.70 11.80 0.19
CA GLU A 159 -25.93 13.18 -0.25
C GLU A 159 -24.84 14.09 0.30
N GLU A 160 -24.25 14.89 -0.59
CA GLU A 160 -23.22 15.86 -0.23
C GLU A 160 -23.83 16.96 0.65
N GLY A 161 -23.21 17.21 1.81
CA GLY A 161 -23.67 18.21 2.78
C GLY A 161 -24.74 17.72 3.77
N ALA A 162 -25.16 16.46 3.71
CA ALA A 162 -26.07 15.89 4.71
C ALA A 162 -25.37 15.65 6.07
N ASN A 163 -26.13 15.75 7.16
CA ASN A 163 -25.60 15.53 8.51
C ASN A 163 -25.58 14.03 8.86
N VAL A 164 -24.42 13.53 9.30
CA VAL A 164 -24.23 12.14 9.76
C VAL A 164 -24.60 11.96 11.25
N LEU A 165 -24.70 13.03 12.03
CA LEU A 165 -25.01 12.99 13.46
C LEU A 165 -26.51 12.81 13.72
N THR A 166 -27.07 11.71 13.21
CA THR A 166 -28.47 11.32 13.40
C THR A 166 -28.53 9.89 13.93
N THR A 167 -29.58 9.55 14.69
CA THR A 167 -29.75 8.21 15.25
C THR A 167 -29.76 7.13 14.17
N GLU A 168 -30.41 7.39 13.04
CA GLU A 168 -30.49 6.45 11.91
C GLU A 168 -29.10 6.17 11.31
N ALA A 169 -28.29 7.21 11.12
CA ALA A 169 -26.94 7.06 10.60
C ALA A 169 -26.03 6.27 11.55
N LEU A 170 -26.12 6.52 12.86
CA LEU A 170 -25.33 5.79 13.86
C LEU A 170 -25.82 4.35 14.05
N LEU A 171 -27.12 4.07 13.92
CA LEU A 171 -27.64 2.71 13.89
C LEU A 171 -27.15 1.94 12.66
N GLN A 172 -27.06 2.59 11.50
CA GLN A 172 -26.43 2.00 10.32
C GLN A 172 -24.93 1.73 10.53
N HIS A 173 -24.23 2.64 11.22
CA HIS A 173 -22.82 2.44 11.61
C HIS A 173 -22.68 1.22 12.51
N LEU A 174 -23.55 1.10 13.51
CA LEU A 174 -23.59 0.01 14.47
C LEU A 174 -23.82 -1.34 13.79
N ASP A 175 -24.81 -1.44 12.90
CA ASP A 175 -25.07 -2.69 12.17
C ASP A 175 -23.86 -3.10 11.32
N SER A 176 -23.28 -2.14 10.59
CA SER A 176 -22.08 -2.38 9.77
C SER A 176 -20.89 -2.83 10.63
N ALA A 177 -20.67 -2.16 11.77
CA ALA A 177 -19.59 -2.47 12.71
C ALA A 177 -19.80 -3.84 13.39
N LEU A 178 -21.04 -4.20 13.75
CA LEU A 178 -21.36 -5.50 14.33
C LEU A 178 -21.17 -6.65 13.34
N GLN A 179 -21.55 -6.45 12.08
CA GLN A 179 -21.29 -7.44 11.03
C GLN A 179 -19.79 -7.60 10.78
N ALA A 180 -19.05 -6.48 10.76
CA ALA A 180 -17.60 -6.49 10.61
C ALA A 180 -16.90 -7.18 11.80
N SER A 181 -17.33 -6.95 13.04
CA SER A 181 -16.71 -7.55 14.23
C SER A 181 -16.94 -9.06 14.35
N ARG A 182 -18.03 -9.58 13.75
CA ARG A 182 -18.39 -11.00 13.75
C ARG A 182 -17.80 -11.80 12.59
N VAL A 183 -16.99 -11.15 11.74
CA VAL A 183 -16.25 -11.84 10.69
C VAL A 183 -15.32 -12.87 11.31
N HIS A 184 -15.30 -14.05 10.70
CA HIS A 184 -14.44 -15.15 11.12
C HIS A 184 -13.87 -15.86 9.90
N VAL A 185 -12.67 -16.38 10.05
CA VAL A 185 -11.96 -17.12 9.00
C VAL A 185 -11.56 -18.49 9.53
N TYR A 186 -11.72 -19.52 8.71
CA TYR A 186 -11.31 -20.88 9.06
C TYR A 186 -10.00 -21.21 8.35
N MET A 187 -8.92 -21.33 9.13
CA MET A 187 -7.59 -21.66 8.63
C MET A 187 -6.87 -22.57 9.63
N TYR A 188 -6.07 -23.51 9.13
CA TYR A 188 -5.28 -24.44 9.95
C TYR A 188 -6.15 -25.23 10.95
N ASN A 189 -7.31 -25.70 10.51
CA ASN A 189 -8.29 -26.42 11.33
C ASN A 189 -8.80 -25.65 12.58
N ARG A 190 -8.66 -24.32 12.58
CA ARG A 190 -9.17 -23.45 13.65
C ARG A 190 -9.97 -22.30 13.06
N GLN A 191 -10.99 -21.86 13.79
CA GLN A 191 -11.73 -20.66 13.49
C GLN A 191 -11.08 -19.48 14.21
N TRP A 192 -10.68 -18.47 13.44
CA TRP A 192 -10.16 -17.21 13.93
C TRP A 192 -11.27 -16.17 13.86
N LYS A 193 -11.34 -15.34 14.89
CA LYS A 193 -12.35 -14.27 15.08
C LYS A 193 -11.61 -13.00 15.49
N LEU A 194 -12.31 -11.88 15.56
CA LEU A 194 -11.71 -10.62 15.98
C LEU A 194 -11.02 -10.71 17.35
N GLU A 195 -11.60 -11.40 18.34
CA GLU A 195 -11.01 -11.59 19.68
C GLU A 195 -9.63 -12.26 19.69
N HIS A 196 -9.29 -13.00 18.63
CA HIS A 196 -8.00 -13.67 18.48
C HIS A 196 -6.96 -12.85 17.71
N LEU A 197 -7.40 -11.81 17.00
CA LEU A 197 -6.56 -11.02 16.08
C LEU A 197 -6.41 -9.56 16.52
N CYS A 198 -7.30 -9.07 17.39
CA CYS A 198 -7.30 -7.69 17.83
C CYS A 198 -6.08 -7.37 18.69
N TYR A 199 -5.64 -6.13 18.62
CA TYR A 199 -4.63 -5.62 19.53
C TYR A 199 -5.24 -5.38 20.92
N LYS A 200 -4.64 -6.00 21.94
CA LYS A 200 -4.95 -5.79 23.36
C LYS A 200 -3.78 -5.04 23.99
N SER A 201 -4.05 -3.86 24.55
CA SER A 201 -3.00 -2.97 25.03
C SER A 201 -2.53 -3.34 26.43
N GLY A 202 -1.50 -4.17 26.52
CA GLY A 202 -0.92 -4.60 27.79
C GLY A 202 -1.42 -5.97 28.19
N GLU A 203 -0.56 -6.72 28.88
CA GLU A 203 -0.88 -8.02 29.43
C GLU A 203 -0.88 -7.89 30.96
N LEU A 204 -2.02 -8.19 31.57
CA LEU A 204 -2.13 -8.17 33.03
C LEU A 204 -1.79 -9.56 33.55
N ILE A 205 -0.61 -9.71 34.13
CA ILE A 205 -0.26 -10.91 34.89
C ILE A 205 -0.84 -10.70 36.29
N THR A 206 -1.85 -11.49 36.62
CA THR A 206 -2.50 -11.48 37.93
C THR A 206 -2.15 -12.78 38.68
N GLU A 207 -2.08 -12.72 40.00
CA GLU A 207 -1.68 -13.86 40.85
C GLU A 207 -2.89 -14.73 41.25
N THR A 208 -4.11 -14.34 40.87
CA THR A 208 -5.37 -14.91 41.37
C THR A 208 -6.12 -15.68 40.28
N GLY A 209 -5.90 -16.99 40.20
CA GLY A 209 -6.34 -17.83 39.07
C GLY A 209 -7.82 -17.82 38.64
N TYR A 210 -8.78 -17.40 39.48
CA TYR A 210 -10.18 -17.23 39.07
C TYR A 210 -10.43 -15.89 38.37
N MET A 211 -9.76 -14.85 38.85
CA MET A 211 -9.88 -13.48 38.33
C MET A 211 -9.10 -13.33 37.03
N ASP A 212 -8.00 -14.05 36.88
CA ASP A 212 -7.21 -14.12 35.63
C ASP A 212 -8.08 -14.54 34.44
N GLN A 213 -8.94 -15.55 34.64
CA GLN A 213 -9.84 -16.02 33.58
C GLN A 213 -10.82 -14.93 33.16
N ILE A 214 -11.37 -14.18 34.13
CA ILE A 214 -12.31 -13.09 33.84
C ILE A 214 -11.59 -11.98 33.06
N ILE A 215 -10.39 -11.58 33.50
CA ILE A 215 -9.58 -10.57 32.80
C ILE A 215 -9.30 -11.04 31.40
N GLU A 216 -8.76 -12.24 31.21
CA GLU A 216 -8.31 -12.72 29.91
C GLU A 216 -9.44 -12.73 28.88
N TYR A 217 -10.63 -13.20 29.29
CA TYR A 217 -11.80 -13.29 28.41
C TYR A 217 -12.52 -11.94 28.21
N LEU A 218 -12.51 -11.04 29.20
CA LEU A 218 -13.16 -9.72 29.10
C LEU A 218 -12.19 -8.61 28.68
N TYR A 219 -10.89 -8.86 28.57
CA TYR A 219 -9.92 -7.83 28.21
C TYR A 219 -10.32 -7.17 26.88
N PRO A 220 -10.62 -5.86 26.88
CA PRO A 220 -11.23 -5.23 25.72
C PRO A 220 -10.25 -5.18 24.54
N CYS A 221 -10.75 -5.49 23.35
CA CYS A 221 -10.04 -5.17 22.13
C CYS A 221 -10.03 -3.65 21.95
N LEU A 222 -8.88 -3.09 21.53
CA LEU A 222 -8.80 -1.67 21.21
C LEU A 222 -9.56 -1.38 19.91
N ILE A 223 -10.80 -0.91 20.05
CA ILE A 223 -11.66 -0.48 18.94
C ILE A 223 -11.95 0.99 19.17
N ILE A 224 -11.50 1.85 18.27
CA ILE A 224 -11.77 3.30 18.35
C ILE A 224 -13.02 3.57 17.51
N THR A 225 -14.14 3.86 18.19
CA THR A 225 -15.44 4.05 17.53
C THR A 225 -16.27 5.13 18.22
N PRO A 226 -17.04 5.96 17.47
CA PRO A 226 -17.99 6.88 18.09
C PRO A 226 -19.10 6.16 18.87
N LEU A 227 -19.29 4.86 18.62
CA LEU A 227 -20.29 4.06 19.31
C LEU A 227 -19.94 3.77 20.77
N ASP A 228 -18.68 3.96 21.17
CA ASP A 228 -18.27 3.75 22.56
C ASP A 228 -18.96 4.76 23.49
N CYS A 229 -19.33 5.96 23.04
CA CYS A 229 -20.12 6.89 23.85
C CYS A 229 -21.52 6.35 24.23
N PHE A 230 -21.95 5.25 23.62
CA PHE A 230 -23.24 4.60 23.83
C PHE A 230 -23.08 3.19 24.39
N TRP A 231 -24.15 2.65 24.98
CA TRP A 231 -24.16 1.29 25.50
C TRP A 231 -23.87 0.25 24.39
N GLU A 232 -24.29 0.49 23.15
CA GLU A 232 -24.08 -0.44 22.04
C GLU A 232 -22.61 -0.64 21.66
N GLY A 233 -21.68 0.22 22.09
CA GLY A 233 -20.24 -0.04 21.98
C GLY A 233 -19.83 -1.37 22.63
N ALA A 234 -20.49 -1.74 23.73
CA ALA A 234 -20.30 -3.03 24.39
C ALA A 234 -20.63 -4.23 23.49
N LYS A 235 -21.57 -4.08 22.54
CA LYS A 235 -21.95 -5.15 21.61
C LYS A 235 -20.87 -5.47 20.59
N LEU A 236 -19.94 -4.53 20.35
CA LEU A 236 -18.79 -4.74 19.46
C LEU A 236 -17.73 -5.62 20.11
N GLN A 237 -17.70 -5.69 21.44
CA GLN A 237 -16.79 -6.53 22.20
C GLN A 237 -17.37 -7.95 22.31
N SER A 238 -16.67 -8.96 21.78
CA SER A 238 -17.12 -10.36 21.80
C SER A 238 -16.71 -11.14 23.05
N GLY A 239 -15.89 -10.54 23.92
CA GLY A 239 -15.40 -11.14 25.15
C GLY A 239 -16.54 -11.70 26.00
N THR A 240 -16.47 -12.98 26.34
CA THR A 240 -17.48 -13.69 27.12
C THR A 240 -16.80 -14.49 28.22
N ALA A 241 -17.06 -14.14 29.48
CA ALA A 241 -16.61 -14.90 30.65
C ALA A 241 -17.75 -15.78 31.18
N TYR A 242 -17.41 -16.99 31.62
CA TYR A 242 -18.37 -17.94 32.17
C TYR A 242 -18.14 -18.08 33.67
N LEU A 243 -19.10 -17.63 34.48
CA LEU A 243 -19.07 -17.81 35.93
C LEU A 243 -20.14 -18.80 36.36
N LEU A 244 -19.80 -19.61 37.37
CA LEU A 244 -20.73 -20.58 37.92
C LEU A 244 -21.91 -19.86 38.61
N GLY A 245 -23.14 -20.17 38.20
CA GLY A 245 -24.36 -19.60 38.79
C GLY A 245 -24.78 -18.22 38.25
N LYS A 246 -24.07 -17.68 37.25
CA LYS A 246 -24.46 -16.44 36.54
C LYS A 246 -24.61 -16.72 35.03
N PRO A 247 -25.40 -15.93 34.30
CA PRO A 247 -25.40 -15.98 32.85
C PRO A 247 -24.00 -15.62 32.31
N PRO A 248 -23.69 -15.95 31.03
CA PRO A 248 -22.44 -15.54 30.40
C PRO A 248 -22.25 -14.02 30.53
N LEU A 249 -21.15 -13.63 31.16
CA LEU A 249 -20.80 -12.23 31.37
C LEU A 249 -20.17 -11.68 30.11
N ARG A 250 -20.69 -10.54 29.66
CA ARG A 250 -20.21 -9.75 28.54
C ARG A 250 -20.28 -8.29 28.94
N TRP A 251 -19.53 -7.43 28.27
CA TRP A 251 -19.62 -5.99 28.50
C TRP A 251 -21.03 -5.42 28.37
N THR A 252 -21.92 -6.08 27.63
CA THR A 252 -23.33 -5.68 27.48
C THR A 252 -24.17 -5.86 28.74
N ASN A 253 -23.80 -6.77 29.64
CA ASN A 253 -24.54 -7.12 30.87
C ASN A 253 -23.67 -7.14 32.15
N PHE A 254 -22.44 -6.62 32.06
CA PHE A 254 -21.47 -6.57 33.16
C PHE A 254 -21.28 -5.15 33.70
N ASP A 255 -21.65 -4.94 34.97
CA ASP A 255 -21.29 -3.77 35.76
C ASP A 255 -20.09 -4.12 36.67
N PRO A 256 -18.89 -3.55 36.44
CA PRO A 256 -17.71 -3.88 37.22
C PRO A 256 -17.84 -3.53 38.71
N LEU A 257 -18.45 -2.39 39.05
CA LEU A 257 -18.55 -1.93 40.44
C LEU A 257 -19.58 -2.74 41.21
N GLU A 258 -20.75 -2.99 40.62
CA GLU A 258 -21.77 -3.85 41.25
C GLU A 258 -21.24 -5.28 41.44
N PHE A 259 -20.50 -5.80 40.46
CA PHE A 259 -19.89 -7.12 40.56
C PHE A 259 -18.85 -7.22 41.69
N LEU A 260 -18.01 -6.20 41.88
CA LEU A 260 -17.08 -6.15 43.01
C LEU A 260 -17.81 -6.16 44.35
N GLU A 261 -18.91 -5.41 44.48
CA GLU A 261 -19.73 -5.40 45.69
C GLU A 261 -20.38 -6.76 45.98
N GLU A 262 -20.80 -7.49 44.94
CA GLU A 262 -21.26 -8.88 45.10
C GLU A 262 -20.16 -9.80 45.64
N LEU A 263 -18.93 -9.66 45.14
CA LEU A 263 -17.79 -10.46 45.61
C LEU A 263 -17.39 -10.12 47.05
N LYS A 264 -17.42 -8.84 47.43
CA LYS A 264 -17.19 -8.39 48.82
C LYS A 264 -18.20 -9.00 49.79
N LYS A 265 -19.48 -9.13 49.40
CA LYS A 265 -20.52 -9.77 50.22
C LYS A 265 -20.25 -11.26 50.47
N ILE A 266 -19.54 -11.91 49.55
CA ILE A 266 -19.13 -13.32 49.65
C ILE A 266 -17.76 -13.44 50.35
N ASN A 267 -17.20 -12.33 50.84
CA ASN A 267 -15.94 -12.24 51.56
C ASN A 267 -14.71 -12.65 50.71
N TYR A 268 -14.79 -12.44 49.40
CA TYR A 268 -13.62 -12.53 48.50
C TYR A 268 -12.78 -11.26 48.60
N GLN A 269 -11.44 -11.42 48.61
CA GLN A 269 -10.52 -10.29 48.59
C GLN A 269 -10.43 -9.71 47.17
N VAL A 270 -10.93 -8.48 47.00
CA VAL A 270 -10.98 -7.79 45.69
C VAL A 270 -10.34 -6.41 45.70
N ASP A 271 -9.62 -6.04 46.76
CA ASP A 271 -9.09 -4.68 46.98
C ASP A 271 -8.17 -4.21 45.85
N SER A 272 -7.30 -5.10 45.35
CA SER A 272 -6.39 -4.78 44.24
C SER A 272 -7.14 -4.47 42.94
N TRP A 273 -8.24 -5.17 42.70
CA TRP A 273 -9.09 -4.97 41.52
C TRP A 273 -9.90 -3.69 41.60
N GLU A 274 -10.46 -3.43 42.78
CA GLU A 274 -11.17 -2.19 43.05
C GLU A 274 -10.24 -0.98 42.86
N GLU A 275 -9.03 -1.03 43.40
CA GLU A 275 -8.04 0.04 43.22
C GLU A 275 -7.70 0.24 41.74
N MET A 276 -7.54 -0.85 40.98
CA MET A 276 -7.25 -0.81 39.55
C MET A 276 -8.39 -0.17 38.75
N LEU A 277 -9.63 -0.60 38.96
CA LEU A 277 -10.80 -0.06 38.26
C LEU A 277 -11.05 1.41 38.62
N ASN A 278 -10.82 1.80 39.88
CA ASN A 278 -10.93 3.17 40.33
C ASN A 278 -9.84 4.06 39.73
N LYS A 279 -8.58 3.60 39.69
CA LYS A 279 -7.47 4.34 39.06
C LYS A 279 -7.63 4.49 37.55
N ALA A 280 -8.23 3.48 36.90
CA ALA A 280 -8.53 3.51 35.48
C ALA A 280 -9.84 4.26 35.15
N GLU A 281 -10.57 4.73 36.17
CA GLU A 281 -11.84 5.46 36.03
C GLU A 281 -12.87 4.73 35.14
N VAL A 282 -12.91 3.40 35.23
CA VAL A 282 -13.84 2.57 34.43
C VAL A 282 -15.30 2.78 34.85
N GLY A 283 -15.53 3.05 36.14
CA GLY A 283 -16.87 3.23 36.70
C GLY A 283 -17.76 2.01 36.46
N HIS A 284 -19.01 2.27 36.06
CA HIS A 284 -20.00 1.24 35.70
C HIS A 284 -19.81 0.69 34.26
N GLY A 285 -18.71 1.05 33.59
CA GLY A 285 -18.36 0.58 32.25
C GLY A 285 -19.29 1.12 31.17
N TYR A 286 -20.21 0.28 30.70
CA TYR A 286 -21.20 0.61 29.67
C TYR A 286 -22.63 0.80 30.23
N MET A 287 -22.85 0.54 31.52
CA MET A 287 -24.20 0.51 32.11
C MET A 287 -24.82 1.89 32.37
N ASP A 288 -23.99 2.91 32.48
CA ASP A 288 -24.34 4.31 32.69
C ASP A 288 -24.37 5.11 31.37
N ARG A 289 -24.01 4.49 30.26
CA ARG A 289 -24.03 5.12 28.93
C ARG A 289 -25.44 5.16 28.35
N PRO A 290 -25.79 6.19 27.56
CA PRO A 290 -27.08 6.23 26.86
C PRO A 290 -27.17 5.09 25.83
N CYS A 291 -28.36 4.50 25.69
CA CYS A 291 -28.65 3.54 24.63
C CYS A 291 -29.05 4.27 23.36
N LEU A 292 -28.44 3.98 22.20
CA LEU A 292 -28.91 4.51 20.91
C LEU A 292 -30.37 4.10 20.64
N ASN A 293 -30.74 2.87 21.03
CA ASN A 293 -32.10 2.38 20.96
C ASN A 293 -32.67 2.00 22.34
N PRO A 294 -33.44 2.90 23.00
CA PRO A 294 -34.08 2.61 24.30
C PRO A 294 -35.07 1.44 24.26
N ALA A 295 -35.68 1.18 23.10
CA ALA A 295 -36.65 0.10 22.90
C ALA A 295 -36.00 -1.29 22.82
N ASP A 296 -34.67 -1.36 22.75
CA ASP A 296 -33.94 -2.61 22.84
C ASP A 296 -34.21 -3.28 24.21
N PRO A 297 -34.66 -4.55 24.25
CA PRO A 297 -34.91 -5.25 25.51
C PRO A 297 -33.63 -5.42 26.35
N ASP A 298 -32.47 -5.53 25.71
CA ASP A 298 -31.19 -5.76 26.38
C ASP A 298 -30.56 -4.45 26.91
N CYS A 299 -31.07 -3.28 26.51
CA CYS A 299 -30.60 -2.00 27.02
C CYS A 299 -30.84 -1.91 28.54
N PRO A 300 -29.82 -1.58 29.36
CA PRO A 300 -29.90 -1.67 30.81
C PRO A 300 -30.86 -0.63 31.40
N ALA A 301 -31.46 -0.97 32.55
CA ALA A 301 -32.38 -0.08 33.26
C ALA A 301 -31.67 1.15 33.87
N THR A 302 -30.36 1.04 34.10
CA THR A 302 -29.49 2.11 34.63
C THR A 302 -29.15 3.17 33.58
N ALA A 303 -29.36 2.90 32.28
CA ALA A 303 -29.08 3.85 31.23
C ALA A 303 -29.96 5.11 31.37
N PRO A 304 -29.39 6.33 31.23
CA PRO A 304 -30.07 7.59 31.55
C PRO A 304 -31.29 7.85 30.64
N ASN A 305 -31.35 7.21 29.49
CA ASN A 305 -32.42 7.40 28.50
C ASN A 305 -33.34 6.18 28.33
N LYS A 306 -33.23 5.13 29.17
CA LYS A 306 -34.05 3.91 29.03
C LYS A 306 -35.55 4.20 28.99
N ASN A 307 -36.00 5.13 29.85
CA ASN A 307 -37.41 5.53 29.96
C ASN A 307 -37.71 6.84 29.21
N SER A 308 -36.77 7.38 28.44
CA SER A 308 -36.95 8.64 27.73
C SER A 308 -37.70 8.43 26.41
N THR A 309 -38.67 9.28 26.12
CA THR A 309 -39.33 9.37 24.81
C THR A 309 -38.71 10.44 23.91
N LYS A 310 -37.82 11.29 24.46
CA LYS A 310 -37.16 12.35 23.70
C LYS A 310 -36.02 11.76 22.86
N PRO A 311 -35.84 12.21 21.60
CA PRO A 311 -34.72 11.79 20.78
C PRO A 311 -33.39 12.24 21.42
N LEU A 312 -32.36 11.44 21.25
CA LEU A 312 -31.00 11.75 21.67
C LEU A 312 -30.41 12.85 20.76
N ASP A 313 -29.81 13.85 21.39
CA ASP A 313 -28.97 14.82 20.68
C ASP A 313 -27.56 14.24 20.50
N MET A 314 -27.30 13.70 19.31
CA MET A 314 -26.03 13.02 19.00
C MET A 314 -24.83 13.97 19.07
N ALA A 315 -25.01 15.24 18.71
CA ALA A 315 -23.93 16.21 18.73
C ALA A 315 -23.50 16.53 20.16
N LEU A 316 -24.46 16.62 21.09
CA LEU A 316 -24.17 16.83 22.50
C LEU A 316 -23.45 15.63 23.13
N VAL A 317 -23.90 14.41 22.81
CA VAL A 317 -23.32 13.18 23.37
C VAL A 317 -21.90 12.94 22.86
N LEU A 318 -21.64 13.22 21.58
CA LEU A 318 -20.32 13.04 20.94
C LEU A 318 -19.41 14.28 21.08
N ASN A 319 -19.76 15.22 21.94
CA ASN A 319 -18.95 16.40 22.18
C ASN A 319 -17.70 16.03 22.98
N GLY A 320 -16.51 16.38 22.46
CA GLY A 320 -15.20 16.12 23.07
C GLY A 320 -14.59 17.33 23.74
#